data_AF-A0A7R9ZNF1-F1
#
_entry.id   AF-A0A7R9ZNF1-F1
#
_cell.length_a   1.000
_cell.length_b   1.000
_cell.length_c   1.000
_cell.angle_alpha   90.00
_cell.angle_beta   90.00
_cell.angle_gamma   90.00
#
_symmetry.space_group_name_H-M   'P 1'
#
loop_
_entity.id
_entity.type
_entity.pdbx_description
1 polymer ?
#
loop_
_entity_poly.entity_id
_entity_poly.type
_entity_poly.pdbx_seq_one_letter_code
_entity_poly.pdbx_strand_id
1 'polypeptide(L)'
;PLLASIRKKKRERSIRYVNLEVNNLSLDNLHTMLKQLLGIYSNDGDDRNSNSYGLAEIVFKKTDGNVFFVQQFIRMLVKDTLLSYDIASMKWVWDNDQIKRETPATINVVE
;
A
#
# COMPACT_ATOMS: atom_id res chain seq x y z
N PRO A 1 -23.45 -16.34 -13.36
CA PRO A 1 -24.08 -16.11 -14.69
C PRO A 1 -23.13 -15.51 -15.73
N LEU A 2 -22.54 -14.34 -15.48
CA LEU A 2 -21.73 -13.59 -16.47
C LEU A 2 -20.36 -14.22 -16.76
N LEU A 3 -19.65 -14.67 -15.71
CA LEU A 3 -18.38 -15.40 -15.84
C LEU A 3 -18.51 -16.70 -16.64
N ALA A 4 -19.63 -17.42 -16.49
CA ALA A 4 -19.90 -18.65 -17.22
C ALA A 4 -20.10 -18.38 -18.73
N SER A 5 -20.83 -17.31 -19.06
CA SER A 5 -21.03 -16.86 -20.45
C SER A 5 -19.73 -16.40 -21.11
N ILE A 6 -18.87 -15.67 -20.39
CA ILE A 6 -17.54 -15.26 -20.89
C ILE A 6 -16.66 -16.49 -21.12
N ARG A 7 -16.62 -17.45 -20.18
CA ARG A 7 -15.86 -18.69 -20.33
C ARG A 7 -16.33 -19.53 -21.53
N LYS A 8 -17.65 -19.59 -21.77
CA LYS A 8 -18.23 -20.27 -22.93
C LYS A 8 -17.80 -19.60 -24.25
N LYS A 9 -17.97 -18.28 -24.38
CA LYS A 9 -17.56 -17.53 -25.59
C LYS A 9 -16.05 -17.54 -25.83
N LYS A 10 -15.24 -17.57 -24.75
CA LYS A 10 -13.78 -17.75 -24.81
C LYS A 10 -13.40 -19.12 -25.40
N ARG A 11 -14.10 -20.20 -25.05
CA ARG A 11 -13.89 -21.54 -25.64
C ARG A 11 -14.29 -21.60 -27.11
N GLU A 12 -15.38 -20.93 -27.46
CA GLU A 12 -15.90 -20.85 -28.83
C GLU A 12 -15.08 -19.93 -29.74
N ARG A 13 -14.04 -19.25 -29.21
CA ARG A 13 -13.23 -18.20 -29.89
C ARG A 13 -14.08 -17.13 -30.59
N SER A 14 -15.33 -16.94 -30.16
CA SER A 14 -16.33 -16.08 -30.80
C SER A 14 -16.20 -14.60 -30.42
N ILE A 15 -15.27 -14.27 -29.53
CA ILE A 15 -15.00 -12.91 -29.07
C ILE A 15 -13.49 -12.68 -28.90
N ARG A 16 -13.02 -11.48 -29.23
CA ARG A 16 -11.74 -10.97 -28.74
C ARG A 16 -11.95 -10.53 -27.29
N TYR A 17 -11.09 -10.96 -26.39
CA TYR A 17 -11.11 -10.54 -24.99
C TYR A 17 -9.70 -10.14 -24.54
N VAL A 18 -9.63 -9.24 -23.57
CA VAL A 18 -8.40 -8.85 -22.87
C VAL A 18 -8.57 -9.29 -21.43
N ASN A 19 -7.58 -10.01 -20.90
CA ASN A 19 -7.54 -10.35 -19.48
C ASN A 19 -6.82 -9.21 -18.74
N LEU A 20 -7.53 -8.53 -17.84
CA LEU A 20 -6.94 -7.52 -16.95
C LEU A 20 -6.88 -8.12 -15.55
N GLU A 21 -5.66 -8.36 -15.08
CA GLU A 21 -5.41 -8.86 -13.73
C GLU A 21 -5.09 -7.67 -12.82
N VAL A 22 -5.82 -7.57 -11.70
CA VAL A 22 -5.57 -6.57 -10.68
C VAL A 22 -4.82 -7.26 -9.55
N ASN A 23 -3.51 -7.04 -9.49
CA ASN A 23 -2.63 -7.60 -8.48
C ASN A 23 -2.48 -6.64 -7.28
N ASN A 24 -1.80 -7.10 -6.23
CA ASN A 24 -1.36 -6.24 -5.14
C ASN A 24 -0.41 -5.14 -5.65
N LEU A 25 -0.32 -4.04 -4.92
CA LEU A 25 0.59 -2.94 -5.20
C LEU A 25 2.03 -3.40 -4.99
N SER A 26 2.92 -3.16 -5.96
CA SER A 26 4.36 -3.23 -5.71
C SER A 26 4.79 -2.19 -4.67
N LEU A 27 5.92 -2.40 -4.00
CA LEU A 27 6.49 -1.43 -3.05
C LEU A 27 6.62 -0.01 -3.66
N ASP A 28 7.09 0.12 -4.90
CA ASP A 28 7.26 1.44 -5.55
C ASP A 28 5.92 2.16 -5.81
N ASN A 29 4.91 1.42 -6.29
CA ASN A 29 3.55 1.96 -6.46
C ASN A 29 2.90 2.32 -5.12
N LEU A 30 3.10 1.51 -4.08
CA LEU A 30 2.64 1.82 -2.73
C LEU A 30 3.31 3.08 -2.19
N HIS A 31 4.63 3.21 -2.36
CA HIS A 31 5.39 4.38 -1.97
C HIS A 31 4.89 5.65 -2.69
N THR A 32 4.67 5.55 -4.00
CA THR A 32 4.07 6.64 -4.80
C THR A 32 2.69 7.04 -4.27
N MET A 33 1.83 6.06 -3.97
CA MET A 33 0.51 6.29 -3.41
C MET A 33 0.58 6.97 -2.04
N LEU A 34 1.52 6.56 -1.17
CA LEU A 34 1.73 7.18 0.13
C LEU A 34 2.25 8.61 0.00
N LYS A 35 3.18 8.89 -0.91
CA LYS A 35 3.63 10.27 -1.18
C LYS A 35 2.46 11.17 -1.58
N GLN A 36 1.57 10.70 -2.45
CA GLN A 36 0.37 11.43 -2.83
C GLN A 36 -0.58 11.63 -1.64
N LEU A 37 -0.83 10.58 -0.86
CA LEU A 37 -1.71 10.65 0.31
C LEU A 37 -1.20 11.63 1.38
N LEU A 38 0.12 11.67 1.58
CA LEU A 38 0.78 12.48 2.60
C LEU A 38 1.20 13.87 2.10
N GLY A 39 0.95 14.21 0.83
CA GLY A 39 1.30 15.50 0.24
C GLY A 39 2.80 15.73 0.08
N ILE A 40 3.57 14.67 -0.17
CA ILE A 40 5.03 14.70 -0.34
C ILE A 40 5.35 14.82 -1.84
N TYR A 41 5.63 16.05 -2.29
CA TYR A 41 5.87 16.35 -3.70
C TYR A 41 7.35 16.57 -4.06
N SER A 42 8.25 16.54 -3.07
CA SER A 42 9.68 16.73 -3.29
C SER A 42 10.30 15.54 -4.03
N ASN A 43 10.99 15.82 -5.13
CA ASN A 43 11.90 14.89 -5.78
C ASN A 43 13.29 15.05 -5.14
N ASP A 44 13.49 14.46 -3.96
CA ASP A 44 14.84 14.36 -3.42
C ASP A 44 15.62 13.31 -4.24
N GLY A 45 16.90 13.56 -4.47
CA GLY A 45 17.74 12.77 -5.40
C GLY A 45 17.96 11.31 -5.01
N ASP A 46 17.52 10.89 -3.82
CA ASP A 46 17.55 9.51 -3.35
C ASP A 46 16.23 9.12 -2.65
N ASP A 47 15.20 8.88 -3.45
CA ASP A 47 13.83 8.58 -2.99
C ASP A 47 13.76 7.28 -2.16
N ARG A 48 14.70 6.35 -2.36
CA ARG A 48 14.77 5.06 -1.65
C ARG A 48 15.28 5.16 -0.21
N ASN A 49 16.05 6.19 0.11
CA ASN A 49 16.50 6.47 1.47
C ASN A 49 15.62 7.52 2.18
N SER A 50 14.50 7.91 1.57
CA SER A 50 13.59 8.89 2.16
C SER A 50 12.81 8.31 3.34
N ASN A 51 12.41 9.19 4.27
CA ASN A 51 11.54 8.81 5.39
C ASN A 51 10.22 8.17 4.91
N SER A 52 9.72 8.63 3.75
CA SER A 52 8.49 8.11 3.14
C SER A 52 8.64 6.70 2.56
N TYR A 53 9.84 6.36 2.06
CA TYR A 53 10.14 5.00 1.59
C TYR A 53 10.19 4.02 2.75
N GLY A 54 10.82 4.40 3.86
CA GLY A 54 10.82 3.58 5.07
C GLY A 54 9.42 3.29 5.60
N LEU A 55 8.49 4.24 5.50
CA LEU A 55 7.07 4.00 5.81
C LEU A 55 6.45 3.00 4.83
N ALA A 56 6.72 3.16 3.53
CA ALA A 56 6.23 2.25 2.50
C ALA A 56 6.72 0.81 2.71
N GLU A 57 7.97 0.61 3.12
CA GLU A 57 8.50 -0.73 3.44
C GLU A 57 7.76 -1.38 4.61
N ILE A 58 7.49 -0.62 5.68
CA ILE A 58 6.76 -1.11 6.85
C ILE A 58 5.34 -1.53 6.42
N VAL A 59 4.64 -0.66 5.70
CA VAL A 59 3.28 -0.91 5.22
C VAL A 59 3.27 -2.10 4.27
N PHE A 60 4.20 -2.17 3.32
CA PHE A 60 4.32 -3.28 2.38
C PHE A 60 4.53 -4.60 3.11
N LYS A 61 5.49 -4.67 4.04
CA LYS A 61 5.77 -5.88 4.82
C LYS A 61 4.56 -6.36 5.63
N LYS A 62 3.68 -5.44 6.05
CA LYS A 62 2.48 -5.76 6.83
C LYS A 62 1.28 -6.18 6.00
N THR A 63 1.27 -5.84 4.73
CA THR A 63 0.06 -5.91 3.90
C THR A 63 0.26 -6.66 2.59
N ASP A 64 1.51 -7.01 2.27
CA ASP A 64 1.93 -7.60 1.00
C ASP A 64 1.44 -6.80 -0.21
N GLY A 65 1.32 -5.47 -0.05
CA GLY A 65 0.80 -4.57 -1.07
C GLY A 65 -0.70 -4.68 -1.32
N ASN A 66 -1.44 -5.47 -0.54
CA ASN A 66 -2.88 -5.58 -0.69
C ASN A 66 -3.56 -4.27 -0.28
N VAL A 67 -4.19 -3.58 -1.23
CA VAL A 67 -4.72 -2.22 -1.03
C VAL A 67 -5.76 -2.12 0.11
N PHE A 68 -6.54 -3.17 0.36
CA PHE A 68 -7.49 -3.18 1.48
C PHE A 68 -6.73 -3.14 2.81
N PHE A 69 -5.73 -4.01 2.99
CA PHE A 69 -4.93 -4.04 4.20
C PHE A 69 -4.04 -2.80 4.35
N VAL A 70 -3.52 -2.25 3.26
CA VAL A 70 -2.84 -0.94 3.25
C VAL A 70 -3.74 0.13 3.88
N GLN A 71 -4.98 0.26 3.39
CA GLN A 71 -5.91 1.25 3.93
C GLN A 71 -6.24 1.02 5.40
N GLN A 72 -6.47 -0.22 5.83
CA GLN A 72 -6.73 -0.53 7.24
C GLN A 72 -5.52 -0.19 8.12
N PHE A 73 -4.32 -0.53 7.67
CA PHE A 73 -3.09 -0.28 8.41
C PHE A 73 -2.81 1.22 8.54
N ILE A 74 -2.94 2.00 7.46
CA ILE A 74 -2.80 3.47 7.54
C ILE A 74 -3.83 4.09 8.48
N ARG A 75 -5.09 3.65 8.44
CA ARG A 75 -6.13 4.14 9.38
C ARG A 75 -5.79 3.82 10.84
N MET A 76 -5.25 2.63 11.09
CA MET A 76 -4.77 2.24 12.42
C MET A 76 -3.63 3.16 12.88
N LEU A 77 -2.62 3.42 12.04
CA LEU A 77 -1.52 4.35 12.38
C LEU A 77 -2.03 5.74 12.75
N VAL A 78 -3.04 6.25 12.02
CA VAL A 78 -3.66 7.55 12.36
C VAL A 78 -4.43 7.49 13.67
N LYS A 79 -5.25 6.45 13.85
CA LYS A 79 -6.03 6.24 15.08
C LYS A 79 -5.14 6.15 16.31
N ASP A 80 -4.02 5.47 16.19
CA ASP A 80 -3.07 5.23 17.28
C ASP A 80 -1.99 6.33 17.37
N THR A 81 -2.18 7.46 16.66
CA THR A 81 -1.29 8.64 16.66
C THR A 81 0.16 8.39 16.21
N LEU A 82 0.43 7.23 15.62
CA LEU A 82 1.70 6.86 15.00
C LEU A 82 1.96 7.60 13.68
N LEU A 83 0.88 8.06 13.03
CA LEU A 83 0.89 8.93 11.87
C LEU A 83 -0.07 10.08 12.14
N SER A 84 0.45 11.26 12.45
CA SER A 84 -0.35 12.41 12.88
C SER A 84 -0.19 13.58 11.92
N TYR A 85 -1.24 14.38 11.75
CA TYR A 85 -1.15 15.60 10.96
C TYR A 85 -0.80 16.78 11.89
N ASP A 86 0.40 17.33 11.72
CA ASP A 86 0.82 18.53 12.42
C ASP A 86 0.25 19.76 11.71
N ILE A 87 -0.67 20.44 12.40
CA ILE A 87 -1.34 21.65 11.89
C ILE A 87 -0.35 22.81 11.75
N ALA A 88 0.66 22.90 12.61
CA ALA A 88 1.60 24.01 12.59
C ALA A 88 2.48 23.98 11.33
N SER A 89 3.00 22.81 10.96
CA SER A 89 3.78 22.62 9.73
C SER A 89 2.95 22.25 8.50
N MET A 90 1.64 21.99 8.66
CA MET A 90 0.72 21.49 7.63
C MET A 90 1.24 20.21 6.94
N LYS A 91 1.78 19.28 7.75
CA LYS A 91 2.40 18.05 7.25
C LYS A 91 2.04 16.87 8.11
N TRP A 92 2.07 15.69 7.49
CA TRP A 92 2.07 14.44 8.24
C TRP A 92 3.43 14.22 8.90
N VAL A 93 3.39 13.78 10.15
CA VAL A 93 4.55 13.49 10.99
C VAL A 93 4.44 12.06 11.50
N TRP A 94 5.54 11.33 11.39
CA TRP A 94 5.69 9.97 11.87
C TRP A 94 7.17 9.67 12.11
N ASP A 95 7.41 8.63 12.91
CA ASP A 95 8.73 8.02 13.12
C ASP A 95 8.65 6.55 12.69
N ASN A 96 9.43 6.19 11.66
CA ASN A 96 9.49 4.82 11.15
C ASN A 96 9.93 3.80 12.21
N ASP A 97 10.84 4.18 13.11
CA ASP A 97 11.31 3.29 14.16
C ASP A 97 10.26 3.14 15.25
N GLN A 98 9.52 4.20 15.58
CA GLN A 98 8.36 4.10 16.47
C GLN A 98 7.30 3.16 15.89
N ILE A 99 6.93 3.33 14.62
CA ILE A 99 5.94 2.47 13.96
C ILE A 99 6.40 1.00 13.99
N LYS A 100 7.67 0.72 13.66
CA LYS A 100 8.21 -0.66 13.72
C LYS A 100 8.10 -1.27 15.11
N ARG A 101 8.38 -0.50 16.16
CA ARG A 101 8.29 -0.96 17.57
C ARG A 101 6.85 -1.23 18.00
N GLU A 102 5.92 -0.33 17.66
CA GLU A 102 4.52 -0.42 18.08
C GLU A 102 3.69 -1.37 17.22
N THR A 103 4.17 -1.71 16.02
CA THR A 103 3.50 -2.62 15.08
C THR A 103 4.37 -3.84 14.76
N PRO A 104 4.82 -4.63 15.75
CA PRO A 104 5.70 -5.77 15.50
C PRO A 104 5.02 -6.78 14.55
N ALA A 105 5.77 -7.34 13.61
CA ALA A 105 5.25 -8.39 12.74
C ALA A 105 4.81 -9.57 13.60
N THR A 106 3.53 -9.93 13.55
CA THR A 106 3.09 -11.26 13.97
C THR A 106 3.78 -12.23 13.03
N ILE A 107 4.65 -13.08 13.58
CA ILE A 107 5.26 -14.19 12.82
C ILE A 107 4.07 -15.01 12.31
N ASN A 108 3.88 -15.07 10.99
CA ASN A 108 2.91 -15.98 10.40
C ASN A 108 3.39 -17.40 10.73
N VAL A 109 2.75 -18.01 11.73
CA VAL A 109 2.97 -19.41 12.09
C VAL A 109 2.33 -20.24 11.00
N VAL A 110 3.13 -20.64 10.02
CA VAL A 110 2.76 -21.72 9.09
C VAL A 110 3.42 -22.97 9.66
N GLU A 111 2.62 -23.81 10.32
CA GLU A 111 2.90 -25.25 10.42
C GLU A 111 2.41 -25.95 9.15
#